data_AF-A0A935WAT4-F1
#
_entry.id   AF-A0A935WAT4-F1
#
_cell.length_a   1.000
_cell.length_b   1.000
_cell.length_c   1.000
_cell.angle_alpha   90.00
_cell.angle_beta   90.00
_cell.angle_gamma   90.00
#
_symmetry.space_group_name_H-M   'P 1'
#
loop_
_entity.id
_entity.type
_entity.pdbx_description
1 polymer ?
#
loop_
_entity_poly.entity_id
_entity_poly.type
_entity_poly.pdbx_seq_one_letter_code
_entity_poly.pdbx_strand_id
1 'polypeptide(L)'
;MCSPYPGDGTLENPFLISTLDHLKFLSQHRLEWVYNFNQTSDIDAAITQNWDSGQGFLPIGDEANSWWFSGGYDGRGYSISNLHINRPTMDYVGLFRNLIGVVVNLGIVNANIIGGNYTGSLVGAAPPNGITRIEGCYSLNCEITGNRFVGV
;
A
#
# COMPACT_ATOMS: atom_id res chain seq x y z
N MET A 1 0.47 21.44 2.75
CA MET A 1 1.82 21.31 2.14
C MET A 1 1.64 20.82 0.72
N CYS A 2 2.52 21.19 -0.20
CA CYS A 2 2.51 20.65 -1.57
C CYS A 2 2.95 19.18 -1.52
N SER A 3 2.35 18.31 -2.32
CA SER A 3 2.75 16.91 -2.44
C SER A 3 4.19 16.82 -2.97
N PRO A 4 5.01 15.86 -2.50
CA PRO A 4 6.43 15.76 -2.89
C PRO A 4 6.64 15.13 -4.28
N TYR A 5 5.54 14.73 -4.94
CA TYR A 5 5.56 14.00 -6.18
C TYR A 5 5.70 14.94 -7.37
N PRO A 6 6.47 14.57 -8.41
CA PRO A 6 6.25 15.10 -9.75
C PRO A 6 4.85 14.71 -10.25
N GLY A 7 4.19 15.58 -11.01
CA GLY A 7 2.84 15.38 -11.54
C GLY A 7 1.78 16.22 -10.81
N ASP A 8 0.50 16.01 -11.14
CA ASP A 8 -0.64 16.67 -10.47
C ASP A 8 -1.72 15.68 -9.97
N GLY A 9 -1.49 14.37 -10.15
CA GLY A 9 -2.37 13.32 -9.64
C GLY A 9 -3.60 13.04 -10.51
N THR A 10 -3.76 13.75 -11.63
CA THR A 10 -4.81 13.45 -12.62
C THR A 10 -4.50 12.17 -13.40
N LEU A 11 -5.48 11.67 -14.17
CA LEU A 11 -5.26 10.51 -15.05
C LEU A 11 -4.27 10.81 -16.18
N GLU A 12 -4.23 12.06 -16.67
CA GLU A 12 -3.34 12.48 -17.75
C GLU A 12 -1.91 12.76 -17.24
N ASN A 13 -1.80 13.18 -15.98
CA ASN A 13 -0.51 13.48 -15.35
C ASN A 13 -0.43 12.92 -13.91
N PRO A 14 -0.39 11.58 -13.75
CA PRO A 14 -0.35 10.93 -12.43
C PRO A 14 0.89 11.35 -11.64
N PHE A 15 0.77 11.32 -10.31
CA PHE A 15 1.90 11.52 -9.42
C PHE A 15 2.94 10.39 -9.58
N LEU A 16 4.22 10.75 -9.59
CA LEU A 16 5.30 9.77 -9.76
C LEU A 16 5.88 9.30 -8.42
N ILE A 17 5.85 8.00 -8.20
CA ILE A 17 6.41 7.34 -7.02
C ILE A 17 7.73 6.68 -7.43
N SER A 18 8.85 7.20 -6.93
CA SER A 18 10.20 6.70 -7.28
C SER A 18 11.08 6.47 -6.06
N THR A 19 10.57 6.75 -4.86
CA THR A 19 11.34 6.66 -3.62
C THR A 19 10.47 6.13 -2.49
N LEU A 20 11.13 5.56 -1.49
CA LEU A 20 10.47 5.15 -0.26
C LEU A 20 9.82 6.35 0.47
N ASP A 21 10.40 7.55 0.38
CA ASP A 21 9.83 8.75 0.99
C ASP A 21 8.54 9.20 0.30
N HIS A 22 8.41 9.02 -1.02
CA HIS A 22 7.13 9.23 -1.71
C HIS A 22 6.07 8.25 -1.18
N LEU A 23 6.42 6.97 -1.07
CA LEU A 23 5.50 5.95 -0.56
C LEU A 23 5.10 6.22 0.91
N LYS A 24 6.05 6.69 1.74
CA LYS A 24 5.79 7.13 3.11
C LYS A 24 4.86 8.34 3.16
N PHE A 25 5.06 9.32 2.28
CA PHE A 25 4.17 10.48 2.22
C PHE A 25 2.75 10.03 1.87
N LEU A 26 2.61 9.13 0.90
CA LEU A 26 1.31 8.58 0.50
C LEU A 26 0.59 7.91 1.68
N SER A 27 1.28 7.11 2.49
CA SER A 27 0.62 6.45 3.63
C SER A 27 0.20 7.40 4.75
N GLN A 28 0.78 8.60 4.82
CA GLN A 28 0.53 9.55 5.91
C GLN A 28 -0.41 10.69 5.52
N HIS A 29 -0.76 10.83 4.23
CA HIS A 29 -1.54 11.97 3.74
C HIS A 29 -2.82 11.51 3.03
N ARG A 30 -3.90 11.38 3.78
CA ARG A 30 -5.20 10.90 3.27
C ARG A 30 -5.78 11.70 2.10
N LEU A 31 -5.42 12.98 1.96
CA LEU A 31 -5.88 13.80 0.83
C LEU A 31 -5.28 13.35 -0.50
N GLU A 32 -4.21 12.55 -0.46
CA GLU A 32 -3.57 11.99 -1.64
C GLU A 32 -4.32 10.76 -2.20
N TRP A 33 -5.17 10.13 -1.38
CA TRP A 33 -5.76 8.82 -1.67
C TRP A 33 -6.84 8.80 -2.74
N VAL A 34 -7.16 9.97 -3.30
CA VAL A 34 -8.08 10.16 -4.42
C VAL A 34 -7.36 10.31 -5.77
N TYR A 35 -6.04 10.49 -5.75
CA TYR A 35 -5.24 10.75 -6.95
C TYR A 35 -4.68 9.48 -7.59
N ASN A 36 -4.10 9.65 -8.77
CA ASN A 36 -3.48 8.58 -9.53
C ASN A 36 -1.97 8.64 -9.38
N PHE A 37 -1.36 7.46 -9.26
CA PHE A 37 0.07 7.27 -9.02
C PHE A 37 0.65 6.28 -10.01
N ASN A 38 1.84 6.61 -10.51
CA ASN A 38 2.66 5.73 -11.32
C ASN A 38 3.98 5.48 -10.61
N GLN A 39 4.29 4.22 -10.30
CA GLN A 39 5.62 3.86 -9.84
C GLN A 39 6.63 3.91 -10.99
N THR A 40 7.82 4.43 -10.73
CA THR A 40 8.84 4.68 -11.77
C THR A 40 10.20 4.06 -11.47
N SER A 41 10.31 3.34 -10.36
CA SER A 41 11.49 2.56 -9.98
C SER A 41 11.09 1.48 -8.98
N ASP A 42 11.92 0.45 -8.82
CA ASP A 42 11.81 -0.42 -7.65
C ASP A 42 12.05 0.38 -6.36
N ILE A 43 11.36 -0.02 -5.29
CA ILE A 43 11.44 0.64 -3.97
C ILE A 43 11.87 -0.39 -2.93
N ASP A 44 13.07 -0.21 -2.40
CA ASP A 44 13.53 -0.97 -1.24
C ASP A 44 13.01 -0.34 0.06
N ALA A 45 12.11 -1.06 0.73
CA ALA A 45 11.46 -0.65 1.97
C ALA A 45 12.10 -1.27 3.22
N ALA A 46 13.32 -1.85 3.15
CA ALA A 46 13.95 -2.54 4.28
C ALA A 46 14.08 -1.67 5.55
N ILE A 47 14.27 -0.36 5.42
CA ILE A 47 14.37 0.57 6.55
C ILE A 47 13.05 0.73 7.32
N THR A 48 11.92 0.35 6.71
CA THR A 48 10.60 0.45 7.36
C THR A 48 10.54 -0.35 8.66
N GLN A 49 11.34 -1.43 8.82
CA GLN A 49 11.42 -2.19 10.07
C GLN A 49 11.76 -1.34 11.30
N ASN A 50 12.42 -0.19 11.11
CA ASN A 50 12.81 0.73 12.18
C ASN A 50 11.83 1.89 12.36
N TRP A 51 10.77 1.96 11.54
CA TRP A 51 9.78 3.04 11.61
C TRP A 51 8.78 2.79 12.74
N ASP A 52 8.20 3.89 13.24
CA ASP A 52 7.11 3.88 14.23
C ASP A 52 7.42 2.98 15.45
N SER A 53 8.63 3.11 15.98
CA SER A 53 9.14 2.31 17.10
C SER A 53 9.13 0.80 16.84
N GLY A 54 9.40 0.38 15.61
CA GLY A 54 9.43 -1.03 15.20
C GLY A 54 8.09 -1.58 14.71
N GLN A 55 7.04 -0.74 14.65
CA GLN A 55 5.75 -1.14 14.05
C GLN A 55 5.76 -1.16 12.53
N GLY A 56 6.81 -0.65 11.90
CA GLY A 56 6.92 -0.72 10.46
C GLY A 56 6.24 0.42 9.71
N PHE A 57 6.02 0.17 8.42
CA PHE A 57 5.23 1.00 7.54
C PHE A 57 3.79 1.16 8.08
N LEU A 58 3.22 2.35 7.91
CA LEU A 58 1.80 2.59 8.18
C LEU A 58 1.02 2.20 6.92
N PRO A 59 0.10 1.23 6.97
CA PRO A 59 -0.74 0.87 5.82
C PRO A 59 -1.49 2.06 5.19
N ILE A 60 -1.67 2.06 3.87
CA ILE A 60 -2.40 3.11 3.13
C ILE A 60 -3.91 2.86 3.28
N GLY A 61 -4.66 3.84 3.81
CA GLY A 61 -6.07 3.68 4.15
C GLY A 61 -6.31 3.70 5.66
N ASP A 62 -7.50 4.11 6.09
CA ASP A 62 -7.90 4.18 7.49
C ASP A 62 -9.36 3.74 7.70
N GLU A 63 -9.55 2.83 8.65
CA GLU A 63 -10.84 2.30 9.07
C GLU A 63 -11.65 3.31 9.90
N ALA A 64 -11.00 4.09 10.76
CA ALA A 64 -11.67 4.88 11.80
C ALA A 64 -12.68 5.89 11.25
N ASN A 65 -12.55 6.26 9.98
CA ASN A 65 -13.42 7.23 9.31
C ASN A 65 -13.78 6.81 7.87
N SER A 66 -13.58 5.55 7.50
CA SER A 66 -13.77 5.08 6.12
C SER A 66 -13.02 5.92 5.09
N TRP A 67 -11.74 6.23 5.36
CA TRP A 67 -10.87 6.85 4.36
C TRP A 67 -10.16 5.74 3.59
N TRP A 68 -10.76 5.33 2.48
CA TRP A 68 -10.23 4.28 1.62
C TRP A 68 -9.30 4.91 0.58
N PHE A 69 -8.31 4.14 0.11
CA PHE A 69 -7.63 4.50 -1.13
C PHE A 69 -8.60 4.27 -2.29
N SER A 70 -9.03 5.35 -2.93
CA SER A 70 -9.99 5.35 -4.04
C SER A 70 -9.38 5.75 -5.39
N GLY A 71 -8.13 6.22 -5.36
CA GLY A 71 -7.34 6.56 -6.53
C GLY A 71 -6.82 5.34 -7.30
N GLY A 72 -5.89 5.61 -8.22
CA GLY A 72 -5.20 4.61 -9.02
C GLY A 72 -3.73 4.46 -8.61
N TYR A 73 -3.22 3.24 -8.53
CA TYR A 73 -1.80 2.96 -8.36
C TYR A 73 -1.34 1.96 -9.43
N ASP A 74 -0.61 2.43 -10.44
CA ASP A 74 0.04 1.58 -11.43
C ASP A 74 1.51 1.38 -11.04
N GLY A 75 1.85 0.15 -10.64
CA GLY A 75 3.22 -0.25 -10.35
C GLY A 75 4.13 -0.28 -11.57
N ARG A 76 3.55 -0.26 -12.79
CA ARG A 76 4.27 -0.29 -14.08
C ARG A 76 5.28 -1.43 -14.21
N GLY A 77 5.06 -2.52 -13.48
CA GLY A 77 5.94 -3.70 -13.42
C GLY A 77 7.05 -3.63 -12.38
N TYR A 78 7.18 -2.50 -11.67
CA TYR A 78 8.14 -2.36 -10.56
C TYR A 78 7.62 -3.01 -9.28
N SER A 79 8.55 -3.21 -8.34
CA SER A 79 8.30 -3.84 -7.06
C SER A 79 8.50 -2.91 -5.88
N ILE A 80 7.82 -3.21 -4.77
CA ILE A 80 8.16 -2.73 -3.44
C ILE A 80 8.72 -3.94 -2.69
N SER A 81 10.00 -3.89 -2.34
CA SER A 81 10.70 -5.00 -1.70
C SER A 81 10.96 -4.76 -0.22
N ASN A 82 11.09 -5.83 0.56
CA ASN A 82 11.51 -5.79 1.97
C ASN A 82 10.59 -4.92 2.87
N LEU A 83 9.33 -4.79 2.49
CA LEU A 83 8.34 -4.02 3.25
C LEU A 83 8.11 -4.69 4.62
N HIS A 84 8.23 -3.92 5.69
CA HIS A 84 7.94 -4.38 7.04
C HIS A 84 6.70 -3.68 7.60
N ILE A 85 5.71 -4.46 8.03
CA ILE A 85 4.56 -3.98 8.80
C ILE A 85 4.41 -4.90 10.01
N ASN A 86 4.41 -4.34 11.22
CA ASN A 86 4.28 -5.09 12.47
C ASN A 86 3.23 -4.45 13.38
N ARG A 87 1.96 -4.77 13.08
CA ARG A 87 0.77 -4.20 13.73
C ARG A 87 -0.20 -5.33 14.11
N PRO A 88 0.18 -6.24 15.03
CA PRO A 88 -0.55 -7.50 15.30
C PRO A 88 -1.97 -7.32 15.84
N THR A 89 -2.31 -6.13 16.35
CA THR A 89 -3.65 -5.79 16.84
C THR A 89 -4.49 -5.02 15.83
N MET A 90 -3.94 -4.67 14.67
CA MET A 90 -4.63 -3.93 13.62
C MET A 90 -5.26 -4.90 12.63
N ASP A 91 -6.56 -4.80 12.40
CA ASP A 91 -7.24 -5.57 11.36
C ASP A 91 -7.07 -4.91 9.97
N TYR A 92 -7.26 -5.72 8.93
CA TYR A 92 -7.22 -5.32 7.52
C TYR A 92 -5.83 -4.85 7.07
N VAL A 93 -4.78 -5.54 7.49
CA VAL A 93 -3.40 -5.11 7.21
C VAL A 93 -2.94 -5.63 5.85
N GLY A 94 -2.44 -4.70 5.03
CA GLY A 94 -1.66 -4.93 3.81
C GLY A 94 -0.96 -3.63 3.43
N LEU A 95 -0.28 -3.56 2.28
CA LEU A 95 0.24 -2.27 1.79
C LEU A 95 -0.89 -1.24 1.72
N PHE A 96 -2.04 -1.64 1.16
CA PHE A 96 -3.30 -0.93 1.23
C PHE A 96 -4.18 -1.57 2.30
N ARG A 97 -4.44 -0.84 3.37
CA ARG A 97 -5.37 -1.27 4.42
C ARG A 97 -6.78 -1.43 3.87
N ASN A 98 -7.29 -0.39 3.23
CA ASN A 98 -8.63 -0.31 2.69
C ASN A 98 -8.55 0.24 1.26
N LEU A 99 -8.89 -0.59 0.27
CA LEU A 99 -8.83 -0.26 -1.15
C LEU A 99 -10.23 -0.28 -1.75
N ILE A 100 -10.68 0.83 -2.32
CA ILE A 100 -11.88 0.91 -3.20
C ILE A 100 -11.51 1.38 -4.61
N GLY A 101 -10.23 1.64 -4.85
CA GLY A 101 -9.67 2.09 -6.12
C GLY A 101 -9.05 0.97 -6.95
N VAL A 102 -8.04 1.36 -7.72
CA VAL A 102 -7.37 0.49 -8.68
C VAL A 102 -5.90 0.34 -8.31
N VAL A 103 -5.41 -0.89 -8.24
CA VAL A 103 -3.98 -1.19 -8.11
C VAL A 103 -3.60 -2.19 -9.18
N VAL A 104 -2.64 -1.85 -10.04
CA VAL A 104 -2.22 -2.72 -11.14
C VAL A 104 -0.72 -2.82 -11.28
N ASN A 105 -0.23 -3.92 -11.86
CA ASN A 105 1.17 -4.13 -12.25
C ASN A 105 2.20 -3.90 -11.13
N LEU A 106 1.86 -4.24 -9.88
CA LEU A 106 2.72 -4.02 -8.72
C LEU A 106 3.21 -5.35 -8.13
N GLY A 107 4.53 -5.46 -7.95
CA GLY A 107 5.13 -6.56 -7.20
C GLY A 107 5.33 -6.21 -5.71
N ILE A 108 4.94 -7.12 -4.82
CA ILE A 108 5.32 -7.09 -3.40
C ILE A 108 6.33 -8.22 -3.18
N VAL A 109 7.56 -7.88 -2.80
CA VAL A 109 8.68 -8.84 -2.79
C VAL A 109 9.34 -8.88 -1.42
N ASN A 110 9.60 -10.08 -0.86
CA ASN A 110 10.28 -10.26 0.42
C ASN A 110 9.64 -9.45 1.57
N ALA A 111 8.33 -9.22 1.54
CA ALA A 111 7.65 -8.46 2.59
C ALA A 111 7.46 -9.31 3.85
N ASN A 112 7.55 -8.68 5.02
CA ASN A 112 7.16 -9.26 6.30
C ASN A 112 6.01 -8.42 6.87
N ILE A 113 4.81 -8.99 6.90
CA ILE A 113 3.59 -8.30 7.30
C ILE A 113 2.91 -9.08 8.41
N ILE A 114 2.86 -8.47 9.60
CA ILE A 114 2.21 -8.98 10.79
C ILE A 114 1.01 -8.07 11.09
N GLY A 115 -0.19 -8.63 11.01
CA GLY A 115 -1.45 -7.97 11.26
C GLY A 115 -2.39 -8.78 12.16
N GLY A 116 -3.60 -8.27 12.36
CA GLY A 116 -4.69 -8.93 13.05
C GLY A 116 -5.52 -9.81 12.11
N ASN A 117 -6.84 -9.65 12.14
CA ASN A 117 -7.74 -10.30 11.19
C ASN A 117 -7.62 -9.65 9.81
N TYR A 118 -7.78 -10.45 8.75
CA TYR A 118 -7.73 -10.02 7.35
C TYR A 118 -6.38 -9.39 7.01
N THR A 119 -5.33 -10.21 7.01
CA THR A 119 -3.97 -9.75 6.69
C THR A 119 -3.56 -10.26 5.33
N GLY A 120 -3.22 -9.35 4.42
CA GLY A 120 -2.78 -9.63 3.06
C GLY A 120 -1.45 -8.97 2.74
N SER A 121 -0.77 -9.49 1.74
CA SER A 121 0.43 -8.87 1.13
C SER A 121 0.14 -7.46 0.57
N LEU A 122 -0.90 -7.36 -0.27
CA LEU A 122 -1.24 -6.15 -1.02
C LEU A 122 -2.41 -5.37 -0.41
N VAL A 123 -3.53 -6.05 -0.12
CA VAL A 123 -4.78 -5.42 0.34
C VAL A 123 -5.35 -6.16 1.55
N GLY A 124 -5.72 -5.41 2.59
CA GLY A 124 -6.39 -5.97 3.77
C GLY A 124 -7.92 -6.03 3.66
N ALA A 125 -8.53 -5.02 3.05
CA ALA A 125 -9.98 -4.97 2.83
C ALA A 125 -10.36 -4.32 1.49
N ALA A 126 -11.35 -4.93 0.83
CA ALA A 126 -12.09 -4.37 -0.30
C ALA A 126 -13.59 -4.28 0.08
N PRO A 127 -14.38 -3.33 -0.46
CA PRO A 127 -15.75 -3.12 -0.04
C PRO A 127 -16.65 -4.15 -0.72
N PRO A 128 -17.68 -4.65 -0.04
CA PRO A 128 -18.59 -5.65 -0.64
C PRO A 128 -19.33 -5.12 -1.89
N ASN A 129 -19.50 -3.80 -2.00
CA ASN A 129 -20.31 -3.16 -3.07
C ASN A 129 -19.54 -2.07 -3.85
N GLY A 130 -18.20 -2.04 -3.78
CA GLY A 130 -17.40 -1.07 -4.54
C GLY A 130 -16.52 -1.75 -5.60
N ILE A 131 -16.08 -0.96 -6.58
CA ILE A 131 -15.27 -1.44 -7.70
C ILE A 131 -13.80 -1.39 -7.29
N THR A 132 -13.31 -2.48 -6.68
CA THR A 132 -11.87 -2.69 -6.51
C THR A 132 -11.32 -3.45 -7.72
N ARG A 133 -10.26 -2.94 -8.34
CA ARG A 133 -9.53 -3.68 -9.40
C ARG A 133 -8.09 -3.92 -8.97
N ILE A 134 -7.73 -5.19 -8.87
CA ILE A 134 -6.36 -5.66 -8.66
C ILE A 134 -5.99 -6.53 -9.86
N GLU A 135 -5.01 -6.11 -10.66
CA GLU A 135 -4.68 -6.78 -11.92
C GLU A 135 -3.17 -6.73 -12.20
N GLY A 136 -2.56 -7.84 -12.62
CA GLY A 136 -1.12 -7.89 -12.92
C GLY A 136 -0.22 -7.70 -11.69
N CYS A 137 -0.77 -7.76 -10.48
CA CYS A 137 0.00 -7.71 -9.23
C CYS A 137 0.45 -9.11 -8.80
N TYR A 138 1.54 -9.17 -8.05
CA TYR A 138 2.06 -10.43 -7.51
C TYR A 138 2.74 -10.24 -6.16
N SER A 139 2.79 -11.33 -5.40
CA SER A 139 3.55 -11.44 -4.16
C SER A 139 4.60 -12.52 -4.31
N LEU A 140 5.84 -12.22 -3.95
CA LEU A 140 6.95 -13.15 -4.05
C LEU A 140 7.75 -13.17 -2.74
N ASN A 141 7.88 -14.36 -2.15
CA ASN A 141 8.61 -14.59 -0.90
C ASN A 141 8.12 -13.73 0.27
N CYS A 142 6.82 -13.45 0.35
CA CYS A 142 6.25 -12.68 1.45
C CYS A 142 5.92 -13.60 2.64
N GLU A 143 6.25 -13.15 3.83
CA GLU A 143 5.84 -13.76 5.10
C GLU A 143 4.69 -12.93 5.69
N ILE A 144 3.50 -13.52 5.75
CA ILE A 144 2.29 -12.85 6.23
C ILE A 144 1.77 -13.60 7.46
N THR A 145 1.65 -12.89 8.59
CA THR A 145 1.11 -13.42 9.84
C THR A 145 -0.15 -12.64 10.23
N GLY A 146 -1.24 -13.36 10.52
CA GLY A 146 -2.51 -12.77 10.97
C GLY A 146 -3.39 -13.77 11.70
N ASN A 147 -4.47 -13.29 12.33
CA ASN A 147 -5.34 -14.08 13.20
C ASN A 147 -6.40 -14.89 12.44
N ARG A 148 -7.00 -14.28 11.40
CA ARG A 148 -8.08 -14.87 10.59
C ARG A 148 -7.92 -14.38 9.16
N PHE A 149 -8.06 -15.27 8.19
CA PHE A 149 -7.96 -14.98 6.74
C PHE A 149 -6.65 -14.27 6.38
N VAL A 150 -5.64 -15.08 6.05
CA VAL A 150 -4.31 -14.62 5.65
C VAL A 150 -4.15 -14.87 4.15
N GLY A 151 -3.72 -13.85 3.40
CA GLY A 151 -3.55 -13.91 1.95
C GLY A 151 -2.13 -13.52 1.53
N VAL A 152 -1.58 -14.27 0.56
CA VAL A 152 -0.33 -13.95 -0.14
C VAL A 152 -0.66 -13.55 -1.56
#